data_AF-A0AAN0W1R9-F1
#
_entry.id   AF-A0AAN0W1R9-F1
#
_cell.length_a   1.000
_cell.length_b   1.000
_cell.length_c   1.000
_cell.angle_alpha   90.00
_cell.angle_beta   90.00
_cell.angle_gamma   90.00
#
_symmetry.space_group_name_H-M   'P 1'
#
loop_
_entity.id
_entity.type
_entity.pdbx_description
1 polymer ?
#
loop_
_entity_poly.entity_id
_entity_poly.type
_entity_poly.pdbx_seq_one_letter_code
_entity_poly.pdbx_strand_id
1 'polypeptide(L)'
;MSQQLETKLSISLLLLRATIFTVFLFWGLDKILVPEHAVKVMQGFYGLSVSSSAMMALGFLQIVFLLAFLLGIWKKVTYGAILALHAASTFASFGKYMDPFNNLLFFAAWPMLAACFTLFILRDFDNYVFKTKSKTKPNANIHTA
;
A
#
# COMPACT_ATOMS: atom_id res chain seq x y z
N MET A 1 -16.74 -3.96 21.08
CA MET A 1 -15.47 -4.70 21.11
C MET A 1 -14.77 -4.40 22.42
N SER A 2 -14.08 -5.34 23.07
CA SER A 2 -13.34 -5.00 24.30
C SER A 2 -12.17 -4.09 23.97
N GLN A 3 -11.81 -3.17 24.88
CA GLN A 3 -10.70 -2.23 24.68
C GLN A 3 -9.39 -2.96 24.38
N GLN A 4 -9.13 -4.09 25.05
CA GLN A 4 -7.96 -4.91 24.80
C GLN A 4 -7.91 -5.45 23.36
N LEU A 5 -9.05 -5.89 22.81
CA LEU A 5 -9.13 -6.39 21.44
C LEU A 5 -8.95 -5.26 20.42
N GLU A 6 -9.48 -4.08 20.69
CA GLU A 6 -9.29 -2.89 19.84
C GLU A 6 -7.83 -2.47 19.74
N THR A 7 -7.12 -2.44 20.86
CA THR A 7 -5.68 -2.15 20.89
C THR A 7 -4.87 -3.18 20.10
N LYS A 8 -5.15 -4.48 20.32
CA LYS A 8 -4.48 -5.56 19.58
C LYS A 8 -4.71 -5.43 18.08
N LEU A 9 -5.96 -5.20 17.66
CA LEU A 9 -6.31 -5.01 16.26
C LEU A 9 -5.58 -3.80 15.66
N SER A 10 -5.59 -2.66 16.36
CA SER A 10 -4.92 -1.43 15.90
C SER A 10 -3.42 -1.65 15.71
N ILE A 11 -2.76 -2.37 16.63
CA ILE A 11 -1.33 -2.72 16.52
C ILE A 11 -1.09 -3.66 15.34
N SER A 12 -1.92 -4.69 15.16
CA SER A 12 -1.82 -5.61 14.02
C SER A 12 -1.92 -4.87 12.69
N LEU A 13 -2.86 -3.92 12.56
CA LEU A 13 -3.02 -3.11 11.34
C LEU A 13 -1.85 -2.17 11.11
N LEU A 14 -1.29 -1.56 12.16
CA LEU A 14 -0.06 -0.77 12.06
C LEU A 14 1.11 -1.62 11.53
N LEU A 15 1.28 -2.85 12.05
CA LEU A 15 2.34 -3.75 11.60
C LEU A 15 2.13 -4.16 10.14
N LEU A 16 0.91 -4.48 9.72
CA LEU A 16 0.59 -4.74 8.31
C LEU A 16 0.94 -3.52 7.44
N ARG A 17 0.55 -2.32 7.86
CA ARG A 17 0.85 -1.09 7.13
C ARG A 17 2.34 -0.86 6.98
N ALA A 18 3.10 -1.06 8.05
CA ALA A 18 4.56 -0.88 8.05
C ALA A 18 5.26 -1.91 7.14
N THR A 19 4.89 -3.18 7.19
CA THR A 19 5.52 -4.22 6.36
C THR A 19 5.12 -4.09 4.89
N ILE A 20 3.86 -3.74 4.61
CA ILE A 20 3.40 -3.43 3.26
C ILE A 20 4.18 -2.23 2.69
N PHE A 21 4.35 -1.18 3.49
CA PHE A 21 5.16 -0.02 3.13
C PHE A 21 6.58 -0.43 2.76
N THR A 22 7.24 -1.29 3.55
CA THR A 22 8.61 -1.74 3.27
C THR A 22 8.73 -2.39 1.90
N VAL A 23 7.81 -3.29 1.54
CA VAL A 23 7.83 -3.96 0.22
C VAL A 23 7.69 -2.92 -0.89
N PHE A 24 6.71 -2.02 -0.78
CA PHE A 24 6.51 -0.97 -1.78
C PHE A 24 7.66 0.05 -1.81
N LEU A 25 8.32 0.31 -0.67
CA LEU A 25 9.45 1.22 -0.60
C LEU A 25 10.58 0.72 -1.47
N PHE A 26 10.96 -0.56 -1.35
CA PHE A 26 12.00 -1.14 -2.19
C PHE A 26 11.63 -1.16 -3.66
N TRP A 27 10.36 -1.38 -4.01
CA TRP A 27 9.88 -1.20 -5.39
C TRP A 27 9.91 0.25 -5.88
N GLY A 28 9.81 1.23 -4.99
CA GLY A 28 9.97 2.65 -5.31
C GLY A 28 11.44 3.03 -5.49
N LEU A 29 12.30 2.53 -4.60
CA LEU A 29 13.75 2.71 -4.67
C LEU A 29 14.34 2.03 -5.92
N ASP A 30 13.88 0.83 -6.29
CA ASP A 30 14.25 0.15 -7.54
C ASP A 30 14.02 1.04 -8.76
N LYS A 31 12.86 1.72 -8.84
CA LYS A 31 12.55 2.66 -9.93
C LYS A 31 13.47 3.87 -10.00
N ILE A 32 14.03 4.30 -8.86
CA ILE A 32 14.89 5.50 -8.78
C ILE A 32 16.35 5.13 -8.99
N LEU A 33 16.81 4.06 -8.33
CA LEU A 33 18.23 3.67 -8.25
C LEU A 33 18.64 2.70 -9.36
N VAL A 34 17.71 1.89 -9.87
CA VAL A 34 17.93 0.91 -10.95
C VAL A 34 16.78 0.97 -11.97
N PRO A 35 16.52 2.14 -12.60
CA PRO A 35 15.35 2.34 -13.46
C PRO A 35 15.29 1.36 -14.64
N GLU A 36 16.42 0.87 -15.13
CA GLU A 36 16.50 -0.12 -16.22
C GLU A 36 15.84 -1.45 -15.83
N HIS A 37 15.97 -1.86 -14.56
CA HIS A 37 15.28 -3.06 -14.06
C HIS A 37 13.76 -2.84 -14.10
N ALA A 38 13.30 -1.69 -13.62
CA ALA A 38 11.88 -1.35 -13.61
C ALA A 38 11.30 -1.25 -15.05
N VAL A 39 12.05 -0.72 -16.02
CA VAL A 39 11.65 -0.71 -17.44
C VAL A 39 11.47 -2.14 -17.97
N LYS A 40 12.38 -3.07 -17.64
CA LYS A 40 12.25 -4.49 -18.03
C LYS A 40 11.02 -5.14 -17.39
N VAL A 41 10.69 -4.78 -16.14
CA VAL A 41 9.45 -5.24 -15.48
C VAL A 41 8.22 -4.72 -16.22
N MET A 42 8.18 -3.44 -16.59
CA MET A 42 7.07 -2.85 -17.36
C MET A 42 6.89 -3.56 -18.71
N GLN A 43 7.98 -3.82 -19.42
CA GLN A 43 7.92 -4.53 -20.69
C GLN A 43 7.50 -6.00 -20.52
N GLY A 44 8.04 -6.70 -19.53
CA GLY A 44 7.85 -8.14 -19.36
C GLY A 44 6.48 -8.53 -18.77
N PHE A 45 5.95 -7.74 -17.83
CA PHE A 45 4.69 -8.05 -17.15
C PHE A 45 3.50 -7.27 -17.70
N TYR A 46 3.73 -6.08 -18.27
CA TYR A 46 2.67 -5.19 -18.72
C TYR A 46 2.72 -4.90 -20.22
N GLY A 47 3.77 -5.33 -20.94
CA GLY A 47 3.94 -5.06 -22.37
C GLY A 47 4.19 -3.58 -22.69
N LEU A 48 4.51 -2.76 -21.69
CA LEU A 48 4.64 -1.31 -21.82
C LEU A 48 6.09 -0.91 -22.00
N SER A 49 6.36 -0.15 -23.07
CA SER A 49 7.65 0.51 -23.27
C SER A 49 7.64 1.87 -22.58
N VAL A 50 8.51 2.03 -21.58
CA VAL A 50 8.63 3.24 -20.76
C VAL A 50 10.10 3.63 -20.67
N SER A 51 10.41 4.93 -20.67
CA SER A 51 11.79 5.39 -20.50
C SER A 51 12.28 5.27 -19.05
N SER A 52 13.59 5.17 -18.85
CA SER A 52 14.19 5.22 -17.50
C SER A 52 13.81 6.51 -16.76
N SER A 53 13.78 7.65 -17.46
CA SER A 53 13.39 8.94 -16.88
C SER A 53 11.95 8.96 -16.36
N ALA A 54 11.01 8.36 -17.11
CA ALA A 54 9.63 8.22 -16.66
C ALA A 54 9.52 7.26 -15.46
N MET A 55 10.28 6.16 -15.45
CA MET A 55 10.33 5.26 -14.29
C MET A 55 10.87 5.94 -13.04
N MET A 56 11.93 6.74 -13.15
CA MET A 56 12.46 7.51 -12.03
C MET A 56 11.42 8.51 -11.49
N ALA A 57 10.74 9.24 -12.37
CA ALA A 57 9.67 10.17 -11.98
C ALA A 57 8.53 9.45 -11.24
N LEU A 58 8.10 8.29 -11.74
CA LEU A 58 7.12 7.44 -11.06
C LEU A 58 7.65 6.92 -9.72
N GLY A 59 8.94 6.61 -9.62
CA GLY A 59 9.61 6.25 -8.38
C GLY A 59 9.50 7.35 -7.33
N PHE A 60 9.85 8.59 -7.66
CA PHE A 60 9.70 9.74 -6.73
C PHE A 60 8.24 9.96 -6.32
N LEU A 61 7.31 9.91 -7.27
CA LEU A 61 5.88 10.01 -6.97
C LEU A 61 5.42 8.89 -6.04
N GLN A 62 5.90 7.67 -6.26
CA GLN A 62 5.63 6.53 -5.40
C GLN A 62 6.16 6.76 -3.99
N ILE A 63 7.37 7.30 -3.80
CA ILE A 63 7.89 7.60 -2.45
C ILE A 63 7.00 8.60 -1.71
N VAL A 64 6.58 9.70 -2.36
CA VAL A 64 5.66 10.68 -1.75
C VAL A 64 4.34 10.02 -1.34
N PHE A 65 3.77 9.22 -2.22
CA PHE A 65 2.57 8.43 -1.95
C PHE A 65 2.76 7.47 -0.76
N LEU A 66 3.90 6.79 -0.68
CA LEU A 66 4.20 5.83 0.38
C LEU A 66 4.40 6.50 1.74
N LEU A 67 4.93 7.71 1.79
CA LEU A 67 4.99 8.49 3.02
C LEU A 67 3.58 8.81 3.53
N ALA A 68 2.67 9.22 2.63
CA ALA A 68 1.27 9.44 2.99
C ALA A 68 0.58 8.15 3.49
N PHE A 69 0.85 7.02 2.83
CA PHE A 69 0.38 5.70 3.25
C PHE A 69 0.90 5.32 4.64
N LEU A 70 2.22 5.43 4.88
CA LEU A 70 2.85 5.07 6.15
C LEU A 70 2.30 5.89 7.32
N LEU A 71 2.11 7.19 7.11
CA LEU A 71 1.52 8.12 8.08
C LEU A 71 0.01 7.90 8.29
N GLY A 72 -0.63 7.03 7.50
CA GLY A 72 -2.06 6.76 7.60
C GLY A 72 -2.96 7.91 7.14
N ILE A 73 -2.44 8.75 6.24
CA ILE A 73 -3.18 9.87 5.66
C ILE A 73 -4.11 9.36 4.55
N TRP A 74 -5.34 9.87 4.51
CA TRP A 74 -6.38 9.50 3.54
C TRP A 74 -6.56 7.98 3.37
N LYS A 75 -6.68 7.22 4.48
CA LYS A 75 -6.71 5.75 4.51
C LYS A 75 -7.51 5.09 3.38
N LYS A 76 -8.72 5.59 3.08
CA LYS A 76 -9.55 5.05 1.99
C LYS A 76 -8.86 5.14 0.61
N VAL A 77 -8.14 6.23 0.34
CA VAL A 77 -7.43 6.44 -0.91
C VAL A 77 -6.10 5.71 -0.90
N THR A 78 -5.25 5.94 0.10
CA THR A 78 -3.89 5.38 0.12
C THR A 78 -3.90 3.86 0.25
N TYR A 79 -4.76 3.29 1.09
CA TYR A 79 -4.79 1.84 1.31
C TYR A 79 -5.48 1.15 0.12
N GLY A 80 -6.50 1.81 -0.46
CA GLY A 80 -7.17 1.34 -1.67
C GLY A 80 -6.22 1.33 -2.88
N ALA A 81 -5.39 2.37 -3.04
CA ALA A 81 -4.38 2.42 -4.09
C ALA A 81 -3.32 1.33 -3.92
N ILE A 82 -2.81 1.10 -2.70
CA ILE A 82 -1.89 -0.02 -2.42
C ILE A 82 -2.52 -1.36 -2.78
N LEU A 83 -3.77 -1.60 -2.37
CA LEU A 83 -4.51 -2.81 -2.72
C LEU A 83 -4.62 -2.98 -4.24
N ALA A 84 -5.03 -1.92 -4.96
CA ALA A 84 -5.18 -1.97 -6.41
C ALA A 84 -3.84 -2.23 -7.13
N LEU A 85 -2.77 -1.53 -6.74
CA LEU A 85 -1.43 -1.69 -7.31
C LEU A 85 -0.88 -3.10 -7.07
N HIS A 86 -1.07 -3.63 -5.86
CA HIS A 86 -0.62 -4.98 -5.54
C HIS A 86 -1.48 -6.03 -6.27
N ALA A 87 -2.80 -5.87 -6.31
CA ALA A 87 -3.68 -6.76 -7.05
C ALA A 87 -3.31 -6.81 -8.54
N ALA A 88 -3.10 -5.65 -9.16
CA ALA A 88 -2.65 -5.57 -10.55
C ALA A 88 -1.34 -6.34 -10.77
N SER A 89 -0.37 -6.19 -9.87
CA SER A 89 0.91 -6.93 -9.93
C SER A 89 0.74 -8.44 -9.75
N THR A 90 -0.11 -8.86 -8.81
CA THR A 90 -0.43 -10.28 -8.57
C THR A 90 -1.04 -10.91 -9.83
N PHE A 91 -2.04 -10.26 -10.44
CA PHE A 91 -2.72 -10.80 -11.62
C PHE A 91 -1.89 -10.66 -12.91
N ALA A 92 -1.10 -9.60 -13.08
CA ALA A 92 -0.16 -9.49 -14.20
C ALA A 92 0.89 -10.62 -14.20
N SER A 93 1.19 -11.16 -13.02
CA SER A 93 2.14 -12.26 -12.84
C SER A 93 1.51 -13.65 -12.97
N PHE A 94 0.25 -13.79 -13.40
CA PHE A 94 -0.49 -15.05 -13.30
C PHE A 94 0.21 -16.25 -13.96
N GLY A 95 0.85 -16.03 -15.12
CA GLY A 95 1.61 -17.07 -15.82
C GLY A 95 2.79 -17.64 -15.00
N LYS A 96 3.38 -16.85 -14.09
CA LYS A 96 4.48 -17.31 -13.22
C LYS A 96 4.04 -18.36 -12.21
N TYR A 97 2.76 -18.36 -11.82
CA TYR A 97 2.21 -19.39 -10.93
C TYR A 97 2.08 -20.76 -11.59
N MET A 98 2.07 -20.82 -12.93
CA MET A 98 1.97 -22.07 -13.69
C MET A 98 3.31 -22.82 -13.81
N ASP A 99 4.41 -22.18 -13.45
CA ASP A 99 5.74 -22.79 -13.31
C ASP A 99 6.30 -22.51 -11.90
N PRO A 100 5.69 -23.13 -10.87
CA PRO A 100 5.87 -22.70 -9.49
C PRO A 100 7.28 -22.95 -8.94
N PHE A 101 7.95 -24.01 -9.38
CA PHE A 101 9.24 -24.40 -8.83
C PHE A 101 10.39 -23.50 -9.33
N ASN A 102 10.25 -22.87 -10.50
CA ASN A 102 11.18 -21.85 -10.98
C ASN A 102 10.81 -20.42 -10.53
N ASN A 103 9.60 -20.23 -9.99
CA ASN A 103 9.06 -18.91 -9.64
C ASN A 103 8.48 -18.87 -8.22
N LEU A 104 9.04 -19.66 -7.29
CA LEU A 104 8.48 -19.90 -5.96
C LEU A 104 8.16 -18.61 -5.18
N LEU A 105 9.01 -17.58 -5.30
CA LEU A 105 8.85 -16.31 -4.60
C LEU A 105 7.60 -15.53 -5.04
N PHE A 106 7.06 -15.77 -6.23
CA PHE A 106 5.83 -15.11 -6.67
C PHE A 106 4.63 -15.48 -5.79
N PHE A 107 4.63 -16.65 -5.16
CA PHE A 107 3.55 -17.06 -4.26
C PHE A 107 3.42 -16.16 -3.02
N ALA A 108 4.48 -15.44 -2.63
CA ALA A 108 4.42 -14.44 -1.57
C ALA A 108 3.46 -13.28 -1.91
N ALA A 109 3.11 -13.10 -3.18
CA ALA A 109 2.13 -12.11 -3.61
C ALA A 109 0.71 -12.40 -3.09
N TRP A 110 0.34 -13.66 -2.84
CA TRP A 110 -1.00 -14.02 -2.36
C TRP A 110 -1.24 -13.64 -0.89
N PRO A 111 -0.37 -14.02 0.08
CA PRO A 111 -0.47 -13.53 1.45
C PRO A 111 -0.38 -12.00 1.53
N MET A 112 0.47 -11.38 0.72
CA MET A 112 0.61 -9.92 0.66
C MET A 112 -0.66 -9.24 0.12
N LEU A 113 -1.31 -9.81 -0.90
CA LEU A 113 -2.60 -9.32 -1.39
C LEU A 113 -3.68 -9.41 -0.31
N ALA A 114 -3.72 -10.53 0.43
CA ALA A 114 -4.64 -10.70 1.57
C ALA A 114 -4.36 -9.67 2.68
N ALA A 115 -3.09 -9.36 2.96
CA ALA A 115 -2.70 -8.33 3.92
C ALA A 115 -3.16 -6.92 3.47
N CYS A 116 -2.97 -6.57 2.18
CA CYS A 116 -3.45 -5.32 1.61
C CYS A 116 -4.97 -5.21 1.70
N PHE A 117 -5.68 -6.30 1.39
CA PHE A 117 -7.14 -6.35 1.49
C PHE A 117 -7.62 -6.19 2.93
N THR A 118 -7.01 -6.93 3.87
CA THR A 118 -7.31 -6.85 5.31
C THR A 118 -7.12 -5.42 5.82
N LEU A 119 -5.99 -4.79 5.48
CA LEU A 119 -5.70 -3.42 5.87
C LEU A 119 -6.74 -2.44 5.29
N PHE A 120 -7.17 -2.64 4.04
CA PHE A 120 -8.15 -1.77 3.41
C PHE A 120 -9.56 -1.89 4.01
N ILE A 121 -10.05 -3.11 4.25
CA ILE A 121 -11.41 -3.30 4.78
C ILE A 121 -11.49 -2.94 6.27
N LEU A 122 -10.42 -3.16 7.04
CA LEU A 122 -10.35 -2.85 8.47
C LEU A 122 -9.71 -1.49 8.76
N ARG A 123 -9.48 -0.66 7.74
CA ARG A 123 -8.77 0.64 7.85
C ARG A 123 -9.33 1.56 8.94
N ASP A 124 -10.62 1.47 9.25
CA ASP A 124 -11.26 2.34 10.24
C ASP A 124 -10.80 2.01 11.67
N PHE A 125 -10.30 0.79 11.91
CA PHE A 125 -9.68 0.34 13.16
C PHE A 125 -8.16 0.59 13.21
N ASP A 126 -7.57 1.10 12.12
CA ASP A 126 -6.16 1.45 12.09
C ASP A 126 -5.94 2.86 12.69
N ASN A 127 -5.63 2.89 13.99
CA ASN A 127 -5.70 4.09 14.82
C ASN A 127 -4.34 4.74 15.13
N TYR A 128 -3.23 4.02 14.96
CA TYR A 128 -1.88 4.56 15.15
C TYR A 128 -1.44 5.32 13.90
N VAL A 129 -2.08 6.45 13.62
CA VAL A 129 -1.86 7.28 12.42
C VAL A 129 -1.45 8.70 12.78
N PHE A 130 -0.87 9.42 11.83
CA PHE A 130 -0.64 10.85 11.96
C PHE A 130 -1.98 11.59 11.98
N LYS A 131 -2.32 12.21 13.11
CA LYS A 131 -3.56 12.98 13.25
C LYS A 131 -3.38 14.34 12.59
N THR A 132 -3.95 14.52 11.40
CA THR A 132 -4.24 15.86 10.89
C THR A 132 -5.34 16.48 11.74
N LYS A 133 -5.20 17.74 12.18
CA LYS A 133 -6.27 18.46 12.88
C LYS A 133 -7.54 18.45 12.01
N SER A 134 -8.54 17.66 12.40
CA SER A 134 -9.88 17.77 11.81
C SER A 134 -10.45 19.12 12.23
N LYS A 135 -11.04 19.87 11.30
CA LYS A 135 -11.90 21.01 11.66
C LYS A 135 -13.10 20.45 12.42
N THR A 136 -13.05 20.49 13.75
CA THR A 136 -14.22 20.25 14.59
C THR A 136 -15.30 21.24 14.13
N LYS A 137 -16.40 20.76 13.55
CA LYS A 137 -17.61 21.59 13.47
C LYS A 137 -18.00 21.94 14.91
N PRO A 138 -18.22 23.22 15.27
CA PRO A 138 -18.70 23.56 16.59
C PRO A 138 -20.03 22.85 16.83
N ASN A 139 -20.18 22.20 17.97
CA ASN A 139 -21.47 21.68 18.43
C ASN A 139 -22.41 22.87 18.62
N ALA A 140 -23.28 23.13 17.65
CA ALA A 140 -24.44 23.98 17.83
C ALA A 140 -25.49 23.17 18.58
N ASN A 141 -25.39 23.15 19.91
CA ASN A 141 -26.49 22.83 20.82
C ASN A 141 -26.22 23.59 22.12
N ILE A 142 -26.43 24.90 22.07
CA ILE A 142 -26.59 25.74 23.25
C ILE A 142 -27.99 25.42 23.78
N HIS A 143 -28.01 24.88 24.99
CA HIS A 143 -29.20 24.79 25.83
C HIS A 143 -29.93 26.13 25.90
N THR A 144 -31.23 26.12 25.58
CA THR A 144 -32.25 27.00 26.14
C THR A 144 -33.39 26.04 26.49
N ALA A 145 -33.54 25.66 27.77
CA ALA A 145 -34.20 26.40 28.84
C ALA A 145 -35.70 26.54 28.56
#